data_AF-A0A5C8T3Y2-F1
#
_entry.id   AF-A0A5C8T3Y2-F1
#
_cell.length_a   1.000
_cell.length_b   1.000
_cell.length_c   1.000
_cell.angle_alpha   90.00
_cell.angle_beta   90.00
_cell.angle_gamma   90.00
#
_symmetry.space_group_name_H-M   'P 1'
#
loop_
_entity.id
_entity.type
_entity.pdbx_description
1 polymer ?
#
loop_
_entity_poly.entity_id
_entity_poly.type
_entity_poly.pdbx_seq_one_letter_code
_entity_poly.pdbx_strand_id
1 'polypeptide(L)' 'MSGETRSTGAPLAEPQNFLLSEQGFVPNNPTLPVLLYQRAVMAEDAEGTAAVMEALFASNGWPAQ' A
#
# COMPACT_ATOMS: atom_id res chain seq x y z
N MET A 1 17.88 3.00 28.19
CA MET A 1 16.44 2.73 28.02
C MET A 1 16.26 2.28 26.58
N SER A 2 16.30 0.98 26.35
CA SER A 2 16.13 0.40 25.03
C SER A 2 14.63 0.25 24.77
N GLY A 3 14.08 1.07 23.88
CA GLY A 3 12.73 0.88 23.34
C GLY A 3 12.81 -0.09 22.18
N GLU A 4 12.41 -1.34 22.41
CA GLU A 4 12.16 -2.31 21.35
C GLU A 4 11.07 -1.78 20.41
N THR A 5 11.43 -1.44 19.18
CA THR A 5 10.48 -1.31 18.08
C THR A 5 9.90 -2.70 17.80
N ARG A 6 8.76 -3.03 18.41
CA ARG A 6 7.97 -4.20 18.00
C ARG A 6 7.35 -3.92 16.64
N SER A 7 8.02 -4.38 15.59
CA SER A 7 7.36 -4.63 14.30
C SER A 7 6.38 -5.80 14.49
N THR A 8 5.16 -5.50 14.93
CA THR A 8 4.05 -6.47 14.88
C THR A 8 3.55 -6.50 13.45
N GLY A 9 4.29 -7.16 12.57
CA GLY A 9 3.78 -7.51 11.25
C GLY A 9 2.68 -8.55 11.43
N ALA A 10 1.42 -8.11 11.46
CA ALA A 10 0.32 -9.02 11.16
C ALA A 10 0.65 -9.72 9.82
N PRO A 11 0.34 -11.03 9.67
CA PRO A 11 0.58 -11.70 8.40
C PRO A 11 -0.04 -10.84 7.29
N LEU A 12 0.77 -10.49 6.28
CA LEU A 12 0.28 -9.73 5.15
C LEU A 12 -0.92 -10.49 4.61
N ALA A 13 -2.11 -9.92 4.77
CA ALA A 13 -3.30 -10.51 4.20
C ALA A 13 -3.06 -10.65 2.70
N GLU A 14 -3.36 -11.82 2.15
CA GLU A 14 -3.31 -12.03 0.70
C GLU A 14 -4.07 -10.88 0.01
N PRO A 15 -3.49 -10.25 -1.02
CA PRO A 15 -4.14 -9.16 -1.70
C PRO A 15 -5.47 -9.64 -2.29
N GLN A 16 -6.49 -8.77 -2.21
CA GLN A 16 -7.76 -9.03 -2.87
C GLN A 16 -7.68 -8.61 -4.33
N ASN A 17 -8.26 -9.41 -5.22
CA ASN A 17 -8.20 -9.18 -6.67
C ASN A 17 -9.58 -8.76 -7.20
N PHE A 18 -9.61 -7.70 -7.99
CA PHE A 18 -10.83 -7.20 -8.64
C PHE A 18 -10.60 -7.00 -10.14
N LEU A 19 -11.43 -7.62 -10.97
CA LEU A 19 -11.51 -7.24 -12.39
C LEU A 19 -12.54 -6.12 -12.52
N LEU A 20 -12.10 -4.99 -13.04
CA LEU A 20 -12.98 -3.86 -13.32
C LEU A 20 -13.41 -3.95 -14.78
N SER A 21 -14.73 -3.96 -15.01
CA SER A 21 -15.26 -3.90 -16.37
C SER A 21 -14.89 -2.58 -17.04
N GLU A 22 -14.73 -2.60 -18.35
CA GLU A 22 -14.63 -1.37 -19.13
C GLU A 22 -15.88 -0.51 -18.88
N GLN A 23 -15.66 0.74 -18.49
CA GLN A 23 -16.71 1.75 -18.42
C GLN A 23 -16.37 2.78 -19.49
N GLY A 24 -17.35 3.28 -20.24
CA GLY A 24 -17.11 4.08 -21.46
C GLY A 24 -16.26 5.36 -21.29
N PHE A 25 -15.88 5.73 -20.07
CA PHE A 25 -14.98 6.84 -19.75
C PHE A 25 -13.70 6.43 -18.99
N VAL A 26 -13.60 5.20 -18.47
CA VAL A 26 -12.40 4.68 -17.78
C VAL A 26 -11.86 3.47 -18.54
N PRO A 27 -10.66 3.56 -19.14
CA PRO A 27 -10.08 2.47 -19.91
C PRO A 27 -9.47 1.40 -18.99
N ASN A 28 -10.32 0.64 -18.29
CA ASN A 28 -9.89 -0.46 -17.44
C ASN A 28 -9.29 -1.59 -18.28
N ASN A 29 -8.22 -2.22 -17.79
CA ASN A 29 -7.62 -3.36 -18.46
C ASN A 29 -8.48 -4.63 -18.25
N PRO A 30 -8.93 -5.33 -19.32
CA PRO A 30 -9.83 -6.48 -19.17
C PRO A 30 -9.15 -7.74 -18.64
N THR A 31 -7.82 -7.76 -18.58
CA THR A 31 -7.01 -8.95 -18.24
C THR A 31 -6.24 -8.79 -16.93
N LEU A 32 -5.81 -7.58 -16.60
CA LEU A 32 -5.03 -7.30 -15.40
C LEU A 32 -5.95 -6.90 -14.24
N PRO A 33 -5.98 -7.67 -13.12
CA PRO A 33 -6.78 -7.31 -11.97
C PRO A 33 -6.16 -6.13 -11.20
N VAL A 34 -7.02 -5.38 -10.51
CA VAL A 34 -6.60 -4.48 -9.44
C VAL A 34 -6.32 -5.31 -8.19
N LEU A 35 -5.20 -5.03 -7.53
CA LEU A 35 -4.81 -5.63 -6.25
C LEU A 35 -5.10 -4.63 -5.11
N LEU A 36 -5.88 -5.05 -4.11
CA LEU A 36 -6.13 -4.28 -2.90
C LEU A 36 -5.37 -4.88 -1.73
N TYR A 37 -4.38 -4.14 -1.24
CA TYR A 37 -3.64 -4.45 -0.02
C TYR A 37 -4.27 -3.73 1.16
N GLN A 38 -5.06 -4.46 1.95
CA GLN A 38 -5.65 -3.88 3.15
C GLN A 38 -4.59 -3.67 4.23
N ARG A 39 -4.63 -2.50 4.88
CA ARG A 39 -3.75 -2.16 6.01
C ARG A 39 -2.26 -2.26 5.66
N ALA A 40 -1.89 -1.92 4.41
CA ALA A 40 -0.52 -1.97 3.92
C ALA A 40 0.44 -1.05 4.70
N VAL A 41 -0.09 0.06 5.23
CA VAL A 41 0.63 0.99 6.10
C VAL A 41 -0.22 1.26 7.34
N MET A 42 0.41 1.22 8.51
CA MET A 42 -0.22 1.53 9.79
C MET A 42 0.72 2.41 10.62
N ALA A 43 0.27 3.61 10.98
CA ALA A 43 0.95 4.51 11.90
C ALA A 43 -0.06 5.14 12.87
N GLU A 44 0.44 5.75 13.93
CA GLU A 44 -0.39 6.31 15.00
C GLU A 44 -1.14 7.59 14.56
N ASP A 45 -0.56 8.34 13.62
CA ASP A 45 -1.11 9.58 13.11
C ASP A 45 -0.83 9.78 11.60
N ALA A 46 -1.31 10.90 11.07
CA ALA A 46 -1.19 11.24 9.65
C ALA A 46 0.27 11.48 9.23
N GLU A 47 1.06 12.14 10.09
CA GLU A 47 2.46 12.45 9.81
C GLU A 47 3.31 11.17 9.75
N GLY A 48 3.14 10.27 10.73
CA GLY A 48 3.78 8.97 10.73
C GLY A 48 3.36 8.12 9.53
N THR A 49 2.10 8.23 9.09
CA THR A 49 1.65 7.54 7.86
C THR A 49 2.38 8.07 6.64
N ALA A 50 2.49 9.39 6.49
CA ALA A 50 3.19 10.02 5.37
C ALA A 50 4.68 9.59 5.35
N ALA A 51 5.38 9.70 6.48
CA ALA A 51 6.79 9.32 6.59
C ALA A 51 7.04 7.85 6.22
N VAL A 52 6.17 6.92 6.66
CA VAL A 52 6.28 5.50 6.30
C VAL A 52 6.04 5.29 4.80
N MET A 53 5.05 5.96 4.21
CA MET A 53 4.77 5.86 2.78
C MET A 53 5.94 6.38 1.93
N GLU A 54 6.51 7.53 2.28
CA GLU A 54 7.66 8.12 1.58
C GLU A 54 8.89 7.19 1.61
N ALA A 55 9.23 6.66 2.78
CA ALA A 55 10.33 5.71 2.93
C ALA A 55 10.09 4.43 2.11
N LEU A 56 8.86 3.90 2.15
CA LEU A 56 8.48 2.70 1.39
C LEU A 56 8.62 2.93 -0.12
N PHE A 57 8.08 4.03 -0.63
CA PHE A 57 8.15 4.34 -2.06
C PHE A 57 9.59 4.59 -2.51
N ALA A 58 10.38 5.36 -1.75
CA ALA A 58 11.78 5.59 -2.06
C ALA A 58 12.58 4.28 -2.14
N SER A 59 12.32 3.32 -1.23
CA SER A 59 12.99 2.01 -1.23
C SER A 59 12.65 1.14 -2.45
N ASN A 60 11.51 1.41 -3.11
CA ASN A 60 11.07 0.74 -4.34
C ASN A 60 11.43 1.53 -5.61
N GLY A 61 12.30 2.55 -5.50
CA GLY A 61 12.72 3.35 -6.65
C GLY A 61 11.67 4.36 -7.12
N TRP A 62 10.70 4.70 -6.27
CA TRP A 62 9.67 5.72 -6.52
C TRP A 62 9.93 6.93 -5.63
N PRO A 63 10.85 7.84 -6.02
CA PRO A 63 11.09 9.06 -5.26
C PRO A 63 9.89 10.01 -5.37
N ALA A 64 9.73 10.89 -4.38
CA ALA A 64 8.77 11.99 -4.44
C ALA A 64 8.99 12.84 -5.72
N GLN A 65 7.89 13.28 -6.33
CA GLN A 65 7.85 14.07 -7.57
C GLN A 65 7.59 15.54 -7.28
#